data_AF-A0A5R9ARI5-F1
#
_entry.id   AF-A0A5R9ARI5-F1
#
_cell.length_a   1.000
_cell.length_b   1.000
_cell.length_c   1.000
_cell.angle_alpha   90.00
_cell.angle_beta   90.00
_cell.angle_gamma   90.00
#
_symmetry.space_group_name_H-M   'P 1'
#
loop_
_entity.id
_entity.type
_entity.pdbx_description
1 polymer ?
#
loop_
_entity_poly.entity_id
_entity_poly.type
_entity_poly.pdbx_seq_one_letter_code
_entity_poly.pdbx_strand_id
1 'polypeptide(L)' 'MNLVWKSEDFDNDIIGYNVYFGESTDPTLFETDVVETRFNGIAVNPGKTYYWNIVTKNSIGNESVSPIFTFTVG' A
#
# COMPACT_ATOMS: atom_id res chain seq x y z
N MET A 1 1.56 13.45 0.09
CA MET A 1 2.45 12.42 -0.49
C MET A 1 1.60 11.46 -1.32
N ASN A 2 2.14 10.89 -2.39
CA ASN A 2 1.44 9.89 -3.20
C ASN A 2 2.21 8.56 -3.12
N LEU A 3 1.50 7.48 -2.87
CA LEU A 3 2.03 6.12 -2.98
C LEU A 3 1.59 5.54 -4.31
N VAL A 4 2.53 4.93 -5.02
CA VAL A 4 2.29 4.26 -6.29
C VAL A 4 3.02 2.93 -6.23
N TRP A 5 2.33 1.85 -6.58
CA TRP A 5 2.90 0.50 -6.59
C TRP A 5 2.66 -0.16 -7.95
N LYS A 6 3.39 -1.24 -8.19
CA LYS A 6 3.14 -2.12 -9.34
C LYS A 6 2.38 -3.34 -8.86
N SER A 7 1.45 -3.79 -9.67
CA SER A 7 0.73 -5.05 -9.50
C SER A 7 0.69 -5.74 -10.85
N GLU A 8 0.96 -7.04 -10.86
CA GLU A 8 0.78 -7.88 -12.04
C GLU A 8 -0.51 -8.65 -11.85
N ASP A 9 -1.40 -8.57 -12.84
CA ASP A 9 -2.69 -9.25 -12.86
C ASP A 9 -2.76 -10.04 -14.17
N PHE A 10 -2.36 -11.32 -14.13
CA PHE A 10 -2.23 -12.14 -15.34
C PHE A 10 -3.57 -12.74 -15.78
N ASP A 11 -4.47 -12.98 -14.83
CA ASP A 11 -5.80 -13.57 -15.01
C ASP A 11 -6.94 -12.55 -14.86
N ASN A 12 -6.61 -11.29 -14.58
CA ASN A 12 -7.54 -10.18 -14.42
C ASN A 12 -8.54 -10.42 -13.27
N ASP A 13 -8.05 -10.98 -12.16
CA ASP A 13 -8.84 -11.43 -11.02
C ASP A 13 -8.60 -10.62 -9.74
N ILE A 14 -7.72 -9.61 -9.78
CA ILE A 14 -7.47 -8.72 -8.65
C ILE A 14 -8.69 -7.82 -8.45
N ILE A 15 -9.20 -7.82 -7.21
CA ILE A 15 -10.39 -7.03 -6.83
C ILE A 15 -10.04 -5.78 -6.02
N GLY A 16 -8.82 -5.71 -5.48
CA GLY A 16 -8.36 -4.51 -4.79
C GLY A 16 -7.09 -4.71 -3.97
N TYR A 17 -6.74 -3.64 -3.26
CA TYR A 17 -5.52 -3.50 -2.49
C TYR A 17 -5.83 -2.93 -1.11
N ASN A 18 -5.27 -3.52 -0.06
CA ASN A 18 -5.16 -2.88 1.25
C ASN A 18 -3.81 -2.16 1.32
N VAL A 19 -3.87 -0.89 1.72
CA VAL A 19 -2.68 -0.06 1.94
C VAL A 19 -2.39 -0.04 3.42
N TYR A 20 -1.18 -0.46 3.79
CA TYR A 20 -0.66 -0.36 5.14
C TYR A 20 0.34 0.78 5.17
N PHE A 21 0.22 1.70 6.13
CA PHE A 21 1.04 2.90 6.18
C PHE A 21 1.20 3.40 7.63
N GLY A 22 2.41 3.79 8.02
CA GLY A 22 2.64 4.39 9.35
C GLY A 22 4.11 4.74 9.62
N GLU A 23 4.40 5.20 10.83
CA GLU A 23 5.77 5.53 11.29
C GLU A 23 6.52 4.31 11.89
N SER A 24 5.87 3.15 11.97
CA SER A 24 6.43 1.90 12.49
C SER A 24 6.94 1.00 11.36
N THR A 25 8.02 0.26 11.61
CA THR A 25 8.52 -0.77 10.67
C THR A 25 7.52 -1.90 10.42
N ASP A 26 6.55 -2.07 11.30
CA ASP A 26 5.35 -2.88 11.10
C ASP A 26 4.17 -1.91 10.89
N PRO A 27 3.89 -1.47 9.65
CA PRO A 27 2.84 -0.50 9.37
C PRO A 27 1.46 -1.13 9.58
N THR A 28 0.54 -0.35 10.11
CA THR A 28 -0.86 -0.78 10.32
C THR A 28 -1.71 -0.52 9.10
N LEU A 29 -2.87 -1.18 9.02
CA LEU A 29 -3.85 -0.93 7.96
C LEU A 29 -4.24 0.55 7.95
N PHE A 30 -4.10 1.17 6.78
CA PHE A 30 -4.39 2.57 6.56
C PHE A 30 -5.62 2.76 5.68
N GLU A 31 -5.74 1.97 4.60
CA GLU A 31 -6.90 1.97 3.72
C GLU A 31 -7.20 0.54 3.22
N THR A 32 -8.47 0.22 2.99
CA THR A 32 -8.92 -1.07 2.45
C THR A 32 -9.57 -0.91 1.08
N ASP A 33 -9.52 -1.97 0.29
CA ASP A 33 -10.28 -2.11 -0.96
C ASP A 33 -10.03 -0.96 -1.97
N VAL A 34 -8.79 -0.48 -2.02
CA VAL A 34 -8.33 0.46 -3.04
C VAL A 34 -8.30 -0.27 -4.38
N VAL A 35 -8.91 0.31 -5.41
CA VAL A 35 -9.04 -0.31 -6.74
C VAL A 35 -7.96 0.12 -7.73
N GLU A 36 -7.27 1.22 -7.44
CA GLU A 36 -6.15 1.71 -8.26
C GLU A 36 -4.81 1.29 -7.67
N THR A 37 -3.77 1.25 -8.49
CA THR A 37 -2.38 1.00 -8.04
C THR A 37 -1.70 2.25 -7.45
N ARG A 38 -2.50 3.14 -6.85
CA ARG A 38 -2.04 4.36 -6.20
C ARG A 38 -2.98 4.84 -5.11
N PHE A 39 -2.41 5.55 -4.15
CA PHE A 39 -3.15 6.28 -3.13
C PHE A 39 -2.60 7.70 -3.02
N ASN A 40 -3.47 8.69 -3.21
CA ASN A 40 -3.10 10.10 -3.29
C ASN A 40 -3.44 10.85 -2.00
N GLY A 41 -2.71 11.93 -1.73
CA GLY A 41 -3.09 12.86 -0.68
C GLY A 41 -2.79 12.40 0.75
N ILE A 42 -1.83 11.48 0.93
CA ILE A 42 -1.40 11.07 2.27
C ILE A 42 -0.77 12.27 2.98
N ALA A 43 -1.32 12.57 4.15
CA ALA A 43 -0.77 13.56 5.07
C ALA A 43 0.52 13.00 5.69
N VAL A 44 1.59 13.76 5.58
CA VAL A 44 2.90 13.40 6.12
C VAL A 44 3.55 14.62 6.76
N ASN A 45 4.33 14.42 7.80
CA ASN A 45 5.03 15.49 8.50
C ASN A 45 6.51 15.50 8.10
N PRO A 46 7.12 16.70 7.91
CA PRO A 46 8.55 16.84 7.72
C PRO A 46 9.37 16.21 8.85
N GLY A 47 10.53 15.65 8.52
CA GLY A 47 11.44 15.01 9.46
C GLY A 47 10.98 13.63 9.95
N LYS A 48 9.90 13.08 9.41
CA LYS A 48 9.39 11.75 9.74
C LYS A 48 9.76 10.71 8.69
N THR A 49 10.00 9.49 9.14
CA THR A 49 10.16 8.32 8.30
C THR A 49 8.87 7.51 8.35
N TYR A 50 8.39 7.11 7.18
CA TYR A 50 7.19 6.30 7.03
C TYR A 50 7.54 4.97 6.37
N TYR A 51 6.74 3.96 6.70
CA TYR A 51 6.80 2.61 6.18
C TYR A 51 5.45 2.24 5.62
N TRP A 52 5.45 1.46 4.54
CA TRP A 52 4.22 1.03 3.91
C TRP A 52 4.40 -0.23 3.08
N ASN A 53 3.34 -1.00 2.95
CA ASN A 53 3.25 -2.16 2.08
C ASN A 53 1.82 -2.31 1.57
N ILE A 54 1.66 -3.15 0.55
CA ILE A 54 0.40 -3.43 -0.10
C ILE A 54 0.06 -4.90 0.11
N VAL A 55 -1.19 -5.16 0.45
CA VAL A 55 -1.78 -6.49 0.38
C VAL A 55 -2.77 -6.51 -0.77
N THR A 56 -2.46 -7.26 -1.81
CA THR A 56 -3.32 -7.47 -2.97
C THR A 56 -4.34 -8.55 -2.65
N LYS A 57 -5.62 -8.35 -2.99
CA LYS A 57 -6.69 -9.34 -2.86
C LYS A 57 -7.21 -9.75 -4.24
N ASN A 58 -7.39 -11.03 -4.46
CA ASN A 58 -8.07 -11.54 -5.65
C ASN A 58 -9.52 -11.97 -5.38
N SER A 59 -10.26 -12.22 -6.45
CA SER A 59 -11.69 -12.57 -6.42
C SER A 59 -12.01 -13.89 -5.70
N ILE A 60 -10.99 -14.73 -5.49
CA ILE A 60 -11.10 -16.06 -4.88
C ILE A 60 -10.63 -16.02 -3.41
N GLY A 61 -10.23 -14.85 -2.90
CA GLY A 61 -9.81 -14.63 -1.51
C GLY A 61 -8.33 -14.90 -1.23
N ASN A 62 -7.49 -15.08 -2.26
CA ASN A 62 -6.05 -15.13 -2.09
C ASN A 62 -5.50 -13.72 -1.84
N GLU A 63 -4.47 -13.65 -1.00
CA GLU A 63 -3.74 -12.44 -0.71
C GLU A 63 -2.25 -12.58 -1.02
N SER A 64 -1.64 -11.49 -1.50
CA SER A 64 -0.18 -11.39 -1.67
C SER A 64 0.32 -10.09 -1.06
N VAL A 65 1.43 -10.17 -0.34
CA VAL A 65 2.00 -9.04 0.42
C VAL A 65 3.26 -8.54 -0.27
N SER A 66 3.36 -7.23 -0.51
CA SER A 66 4.58 -6.60 -1.00
C SER A 66 5.68 -6.55 0.07
N PRO A 67 6.95 -6.29 -0.31
CA PRO A 67 7.94 -5.82 0.65
C PRO A 67 7.46 -4.54 1.38
N ILE A 68 8.07 -4.28 2.53
CA ILE A 68 7.90 -3.01 3.24
C ILE A 68 8.81 -1.97 2.60
N PHE A 69 8.21 -0.92 2.08
CA PHE A 69 8.86 0.25 1.52
C PHE A 69 9.02 1.31 2.61
N THR A 70 10.03 2.18 2.47
CA THR A 70 10.27 3.28 3.40
C THR A 70 10.69 4.56 2.69
N PHE A 71 10.31 5.70 3.25
CA PHE A 71 10.78 7.00 2.81
C PHE A 71 10.81 7.99 3.99
N THR A 72 11.68 8.99 3.90
CA THR A 72 11.76 10.11 4.86
C THR A 72 11.31 11.39 4.18
N VAL A 73 10.50 12.18 4.88
CA VAL A 73 10.06 13.50 4.43
C VAL A 73 11.08 14.54 4.88
N GLY A 74 11.61 15.30 3.92
CA GLY A 74 12.54 16.41 4.18
C GLY A 74 11.88 17.65 4.76
#